data_AF-A0A7X9ZLL0-F1
#
_entry.id   AF-A0A7X9ZLL0-F1
#
_cell.length_a   1.000
_cell.length_b   1.000
_cell.length_c   1.000
_cell.angle_alpha   90.00
_cell.angle_beta   90.00
_cell.angle_gamma   90.00
#
_symmetry.space_group_name_H-M   'P 1'
#
loop_
_entity.id
_entity.type
_entity.pdbx_description
1 polymer ?
#
loop_
_entity_poly.entity_id
_entity_poly.type
_entity_poly.pdbx_seq_one_letter_code
_entity_poly.pdbx_strand_id
1 'polypeptide(L)'
;MKEKEFYTLKRAVTSIAFNLPVGTMFMYHDLNVRANVLCSTEIQQDVGRWFAHFVKYTPNLPFIVVGKKGSSLLYLKTAPNPMNHQNNWKGGNN
;
A
#
# COMPACT_ATOMS: atom_id res chain seq x y z
N MET A 1 3.56 13.66 -20.36
CA MET A 1 4.23 14.08 -19.10
C MET A 1 3.57 13.43 -17.89
N LYS A 2 2.26 13.63 -17.64
CA LYS A 2 1.52 13.03 -16.51
C LYS A 2 1.71 11.51 -16.34
N GLU A 3 1.68 10.75 -17.44
CA GLU A 3 1.86 9.29 -17.40
C GLU A 3 3.25 8.86 -16.91
N LYS A 4 4.31 9.55 -17.35
CA LYS A 4 5.68 9.25 -16.89
C LYS A 4 5.82 9.48 -15.39
N GLU A 5 5.27 10.59 -14.89
CA GLU A 5 5.26 10.92 -13.45
C GLU A 5 4.49 9.88 -12.64
N PHE A 6 3.33 9.44 -13.13
CA PHE A 6 2.55 8.37 -12.53
C PHE A 6 3.38 7.09 -12.39
N TYR A 7 3.99 6.60 -13.47
CA TYR A 7 4.80 5.38 -13.43
C TYR A 7 6.07 5.51 -12.58
N THR A 8 6.72 6.68 -12.60
CA THR A 8 7.89 6.97 -11.77
C THR A 8 7.52 6.89 -10.29
N LEU A 9 6.46 7.59 -9.86
CA LEU A 9 6.01 7.55 -8.48
C LEU A 9 5.55 6.14 -8.10
N LYS A 10 4.73 5.49 -8.94
CA LYS A 10 4.23 4.13 -8.75
C LYS A 10 5.36 3.13 -8.48
N ARG A 11 6.42 3.18 -9.29
CA ARG A 11 7.58 2.29 -9.15
C ARG A 11 8.35 2.57 -7.85
N ALA A 12 8.58 3.83 -7.53
CA ALA A 12 9.30 4.23 -6.31
C ALA A 12 8.57 3.79 -5.04
N VAL A 13 7.28 4.12 -4.90
CA VAL A 13 6.49 3.75 -3.71
C VAL A 13 6.38 2.24 -3.55
N THR A 14 6.21 1.51 -4.65
CA THR A 14 6.14 0.05 -4.63
C THR A 14 7.47 -0.54 -4.18
N SER A 15 8.59 -0.08 -4.73
CA SER A 15 9.93 -0.55 -4.34
C SER A 15 10.21 -0.31 -2.86
N ILE A 16 9.87 0.88 -2.34
CA ILE A 16 10.02 1.19 -0.91
C ILE A 16 9.17 0.24 -0.06
N ALA A 17 7.89 0.05 -0.42
CA ALA A 17 6.99 -0.85 0.31
C ALA A 17 7.54 -2.29 0.36
N PHE A 18 8.02 -2.81 -0.77
CA PHE A 18 8.58 -4.16 -0.84
C PHE A 18 9.85 -4.34 0.00
N ASN A 19 10.63 -3.28 0.17
CA ASN A 19 11.86 -3.29 0.96
C ASN A 19 11.66 -2.98 2.46
N LEU A 20 10.42 -2.71 2.90
CA LEU A 20 10.16 -2.55 4.33
C LEU A 20 10.41 -3.86 5.09
N PRO A 21 10.93 -3.80 6.34
CA PRO A 21 11.03 -4.96 7.21
C PRO A 21 9.66 -5.59 7.47
N VAL A 22 9.60 -6.92 7.56
CA VAL A 22 8.40 -7.65 7.96
C VAL A 22 7.93 -7.17 9.33
N GLY A 23 6.61 -6.99 9.49
CA GLY A 23 6.00 -6.42 10.71
C GLY A 23 5.88 -4.90 10.69
N THR A 24 6.45 -4.22 9.69
CA THR A 24 6.33 -2.75 9.58
C THR A 24 4.90 -2.35 9.23
N MET A 25 4.29 -1.51 10.05
CA MET A 25 3.08 -0.78 9.70
C MET A 25 3.42 0.50 8.96
N PHE A 26 2.68 0.82 7.90
CA PHE A 26 2.94 2.01 7.09
C PHE A 26 1.66 2.55 6.46
N MET A 27 1.65 3.84 6.15
CA MET A 27 0.65 4.48 5.30
C MET A 27 1.23 4.78 3.92
N TYR A 28 0.38 4.97 2.92
CA TYR A 28 0.82 5.40 1.59
C TYR A 28 1.58 6.74 1.65
N HIS A 29 1.18 7.65 2.53
CA HIS A 29 1.84 8.93 2.72
C HIS A 29 3.33 8.76 3.09
N ASP A 30 3.65 7.82 3.98
CA ASP A 30 5.03 7.56 4.41
C ASP A 30 5.91 7.10 3.22
N LEU A 31 5.33 6.27 2.34
CA LEU A 31 6.00 5.82 1.11
C LEU A 31 6.19 6.95 0.11
N ASN A 32 5.16 7.79 -0.07
CA ASN A 32 5.17 8.92 -0.99
C ASN A 32 6.24 9.95 -0.59
N VAL A 33 6.34 10.28 0.70
CA VAL A 33 7.39 11.17 1.23
C VAL A 33 8.78 10.57 1.00
N ARG A 34 8.97 9.28 1.26
CA ARG A 34 10.26 8.59 1.01
C ARG A 34 10.61 8.49 -0.47
N ALA A 35 9.62 8.36 -1.35
CA ALA A 35 9.83 8.28 -2.79
C ALA A 35 10.42 9.59 -3.35
N ASN A 36 10.09 10.73 -2.72
CA ASN A 36 10.63 12.05 -3.05
C ASN A 36 10.57 12.36 -4.56
N VAL A 37 9.50 11.93 -5.23
CA VAL A 37 9.27 12.18 -6.67
C VAL A 37 8.49 13.48 -6.81
N LEU A 38 9.09 14.46 -7.50
CA LEU A 38 8.40 15.70 -7.83
C LEU A 38 7.28 15.42 -8.83
N CYS A 39 6.03 15.60 -8.40
CA CYS A 39 4.83 15.43 -9.22
C CYS A 39 3.65 16.18 -8.61
N SER A 40 2.59 16.40 -9.40
CA SER A 40 1.39 17.09 -8.93
C SER A 40 0.62 16.28 -7.88
N THR A 41 -0.19 16.98 -7.07
CA THR A 41 -1.08 16.35 -6.09
C THR A 41 -2.07 15.37 -6.73
N GLU A 42 -2.53 15.65 -7.96
CA GLU A 42 -3.39 14.73 -8.72
C GLU A 42 -2.72 13.37 -8.92
N ILE A 43 -1.46 13.37 -9.36
CA ILE A 43 -0.68 12.13 -9.59
C ILE A 43 -0.45 11.39 -8.28
N GLN A 44 -0.14 12.11 -7.20
CA GLN A 44 0.02 11.49 -5.88
C GLN A 44 -1.25 10.79 -5.42
N GLN A 45 -2.43 11.39 -5.66
CA GLN A 45 -3.73 10.80 -5.34
C GLN A 45 -4.08 9.62 -6.24
N ASP A 46 -3.80 9.71 -7.55
CA ASP A 46 -4.02 8.61 -8.50
C ASP A 46 -3.18 7.38 -8.15
N VAL A 47 -1.89 7.58 -7.85
CA VAL A 47 -1.02 6.47 -7.41
C VAL A 47 -1.47 5.93 -6.05
N GLY A 48 -1.96 6.79 -5.14
CA GLY A 48 -2.54 6.35 -3.87
C GLY A 48 -3.78 5.46 -4.05
N ARG A 49 -4.70 5.86 -4.94
CA ARG A 49 -5.88 5.06 -5.32
C ARG A 49 -5.48 3.73 -5.95
N TRP A 50 -4.53 3.76 -6.89
CA TRP A 50 -3.98 2.57 -7.51
C TRP A 50 -3.35 1.64 -6.47
N PHE A 51 -2.55 2.16 -5.53
CA PHE A 51 -1.88 1.34 -4.51
C PHE A 51 -2.88 0.64 -3.58
N ALA A 52 -3.92 1.36 -3.14
CA ALA A 52 -4.99 0.77 -2.33
C ALA A 52 -5.73 -0.35 -3.07
N HIS A 53 -6.02 -0.15 -4.36
CA HIS A 53 -6.63 -1.17 -5.21
C HIS A 53 -5.69 -2.36 -5.41
N PHE A 54 -4.41 -2.11 -5.68
CA PHE A 54 -3.37 -3.13 -5.87
C PHE A 54 -3.26 -4.04 -4.64
N VAL A 55 -3.19 -3.47 -3.44
CA VAL A 55 -3.13 -4.26 -2.19
C VAL A 55 -4.41 -5.06 -1.96
N LYS A 56 -5.58 -4.50 -2.28
CA LYS A 56 -6.88 -5.15 -2.01
C LYS A 56 -7.17 -6.33 -2.95
N TYR A 57 -6.79 -6.23 -4.22
CA TYR A 57 -7.25 -7.17 -5.25
C TYR A 57 -6.14 -8.07 -5.81
N THR A 58 -4.86 -7.81 -5.51
CA THR A 58 -3.78 -8.68 -5.96
C THR A 58 -3.52 -9.78 -4.93
N PRO A 59 -3.72 -11.06 -5.28
CA PRO A 59 -3.44 -12.16 -4.36
C PRO A 59 -1.95 -12.28 -4.06
N ASN A 60 -1.61 -12.86 -2.92
CA ASN A 60 -0.24 -13.19 -2.50
C ASN A 60 0.73 -12.00 -2.38
N LEU A 61 0.21 -10.79 -2.21
CA LEU A 61 1.05 -9.65 -1.86
C LEU A 61 1.57 -9.77 -0.42
N PRO A 62 2.83 -9.38 -0.15
CA PRO A 62 3.38 -9.29 1.21
C PRO A 62 2.87 -8.03 1.95
N PHE A 63 1.62 -7.64 1.68
CA PHE A 63 0.97 -6.47 2.26
C PHE A 63 -0.48 -6.79 2.55
N ILE A 64 -0.98 -6.38 3.71
CA ILE A 64 -2.40 -6.45 4.03
C ILE A 64 -2.88 -5.11 4.57
N VAL A 65 -4.17 -4.83 4.38
CA VAL A 65 -4.84 -3.69 5.03
C VAL A 65 -5.20 -4.12 6.45
N VAL A 66 -4.70 -3.41 7.46
CA VAL A 66 -4.99 -3.70 8.89
C VAL A 66 -5.97 -2.72 9.51
N GLY A 67 -6.30 -1.63 8.82
CA GLY A 67 -7.29 -0.67 9.28
C GLY A 67 -7.11 0.70 8.65
N LYS A 68 -7.44 1.74 9.42
CA LYS A 68 -7.29 3.14 9.04
C LYS A 68 -6.63 3.91 10.18
N LYS A 69 -5.80 4.89 9.83
CA LYS A 69 -5.27 5.89 10.75
C LYS A 69 -5.69 7.26 10.23
N GLY A 70 -6.64 7.91 10.92
CA GLY A 70 -7.33 9.08 10.39
C GLY A 70 -8.12 8.75 9.11
N SER A 71 -7.92 9.54 8.05
CA SER A 71 -8.54 9.34 6.74
C SER A 71 -7.78 8.36 5.83
N SER A 72 -6.59 7.90 6.23
CA SER A 72 -5.71 7.06 5.40
C SER A 72 -5.75 5.59 5.80
N LEU A 73 -5.60 4.70 4.82
CA LEU A 73 -5.45 3.26 5.06
C LEU A 73 -4.11 2.97 5.73
N LEU A 74 -4.14 2.07 6.72
CA LEU A 74 -2.97 1.54 7.40
C LEU A 74 -2.68 0.14 6.86
N TYR A 75 -1.45 -0.07 6.42
CA TYR A 75 -0.97 -1.33 5.86
C TYR A 75 0.03 -1.99 6.80
N LEU A 76 0.15 -3.31 6.70
CA LEU A 76 1.18 -4.10 7.37
C LEU A 76 2.00 -4.86 6.33
N LYS A 77 3.32 -4.73 6.40
CA LYS A 77 4.25 -5.59 5.67
C LYS A 77 4.26 -6.98 6.29
N THR A 78 3.82 -7.98 5.53
CA THR A 78 3.86 -9.38 5.95
C THR A 78 5.09 -10.09 5.37
N ALA A 79 5.42 -11.26 5.90
CA ALA A 79 6.34 -12.18 5.21
C ALA A 79 5.76 -12.51 3.82
N PRO A 80 6.59 -12.93 2.84
CA PRO A 80 6.10 -13.41 1.55
C PRO A 80 5.00 -14.44 1.79
N ASN A 81 3.75 -14.05 1.54
CA ASN A 81 2.61 -14.78 2.05
C ASN A 81 2.53 -16.12 1.31
N PRO A 82 2.80 -17.28 1.95
CA PRO A 82 2.69 -18.55 1.26
C PRO A 82 1.23 -19.02 1.18
N MET A 83 0.28 -18.38 1.88
CA MET A 83 -1.09 -18.88 1.96
C MET A 83 -2.12 -17.77 2.01
N ASN A 84 -2.96 -17.79 0.98
CA ASN A 84 -4.29 -17.22 0.90
C ASN A 84 -5.17 -17.74 2.05
N HIS A 85 -4.95 -17.28 3.28
CA HIS A 85 -5.90 -17.53 4.36
C HIS A 85 -7.00 -16.48 4.25
N GLN A 86 -8.09 -16.87 3.60
CA GLN A 86 -9.39 -16.23 3.79
C GLN A 86 -9.72 -16.29 5.28
N ASN A 87 -9.29 -15.29 6.04
CA ASN A 87 -9.83 -15.07 7.37
C ASN A 87 -11.24 -14.50 7.16
N ASN A 88 -12.21 -15.41 7.08
CA ASN A 88 -13.59 -15.12 7.46
C ASN A 88 -13.53 -14.51 8.86
N TRP A 89 -13.56 -13.19 8.94
CA TRP A 89 -13.67 -12.46 10.20
C TRP A 89 -15.07 -12.74 10.75
N LYS A 90 -15.22 -13.86 11.46
CA LYS A 90 -16.37 -14.11 12.33
C LYS A 90 -16.21 -13.15 13.51
N GLY A 91 -16.77 -11.96 13.38
CA GLY A 91 -17.00 -11.07 14.51
C GLY A 91 -17.83 -11.83 15.53
N GLY A 92 -17.23 -12.13 16.68
CA GLY A 92 -17.97 -12.56 17.86
C GLY A 92 -18.94 -11.45 18.23
N ASN A 93 -20.23 -11.77 18.25
CA ASN A 93 -21.22 -10.94 18.89
C ASN A 93 -21.41 -11.48 20.31
N ASN A 94 -21.38 -10.55 21.27
CA ASN A 94 -21.54 -10.75 22.72
C ASN A 94 -22.70 -11.66 23.10
#